data_AF-A0A8J7JL22-F1
#
_entry.id   AF-A0A8J7JL22-F1
#
_cell.length_a   1.000
_cell.length_b   1.000
_cell.length_c   1.000
_cell.angle_alpha   90.00
_cell.angle_beta   90.00
_cell.angle_gamma   90.00
#
_symmetry.space_group_name_H-M   'P 1'
#
loop_
_entity.id
_entity.type
_entity.pdbx_description
1 polymer ?
#
loop_
_entity_poly.entity_id
_entity_poly.type
_entity_poly.pdbx_seq_one_letter_code
_entity_poly.pdbx_strand_id
1 'polypeptide(L)'
;MLAALTIEKLNPAIYTCAQMLDRINDIELKAAGVDDVIVADEITSHIIATSARAQGSVEVLAELLTVQVGNQIYKVPVPPS
;
A
#
# COMPACT_ATOMS: atom_id res chain seq x y z
N MET A 1 13.10 -8.43 -1.96
CA MET A 1 13.08 -9.19 -3.23
C MET A 1 13.12 -10.71 -3.02
N LEU A 2 14.20 -11.30 -2.49
CA LEU A 2 14.31 -12.77 -2.35
C LEU A 2 13.20 -13.40 -1.49
N ALA A 3 12.79 -12.73 -0.41
CA ALA A 3 11.69 -13.19 0.43
C ALA A 3 10.37 -13.30 -0.34
N ALA A 4 9.99 -12.26 -1.10
CA ALA A 4 8.75 -12.23 -1.88
C ALA A 4 8.74 -13.35 -2.94
N LEU A 5 9.81 -13.50 -3.73
CA LEU A 5 9.90 -14.56 -4.74
C LEU A 5 9.84 -15.98 -4.13
N THR A 6 10.39 -16.15 -2.94
CA THR A 6 10.35 -17.44 -2.24
C THR A 6 8.93 -17.75 -1.76
N ILE A 7 8.21 -16.76 -1.24
CA ILE A 7 6.82 -16.89 -0.80
C ILE A 7 5.89 -17.22 -1.99
N GLU A 8 6.02 -16.49 -3.10
CA GLU A 8 5.25 -16.73 -4.34
C GLU A 8 5.49 -18.14 -4.91
N LYS A 9 6.75 -18.61 -4.90
CA LYS A 9 7.08 -19.97 -5.36
C LYS A 9 6.54 -21.07 -4.44
N LEU A 10 6.40 -20.80 -3.15
CA LEU A 10 5.86 -21.75 -2.17
C LEU A 10 4.34 -21.86 -2.27
N ASN A 11 3.65 -20.74 -2.56
CA ASN A 11 2.21 -20.73 -2.76
C ASN A 11 1.81 -19.63 -3.75
N PRO A 12 1.54 -19.97 -5.03
CA PRO A 12 1.17 -18.99 -6.06
C PRO A 12 -0.20 -18.33 -5.86
N ALA A 13 -1.00 -18.77 -4.88
CA ALA A 13 -2.31 -18.20 -4.58
C ALA A 13 -2.28 -17.24 -3.36
N ILE A 14 -1.10 -17.00 -2.79
CA ILE A 14 -0.96 -16.05 -1.68
C ILE A 14 -1.05 -14.62 -2.19
N TYR A 15 -1.65 -13.74 -1.40
CA TYR A 15 -1.63 -12.31 -1.67
C TYR A 15 -0.40 -11.70 -1.00
N THR A 16 0.49 -11.09 -1.77
CA THR A 16 1.73 -10.50 -1.26
C THR A 16 1.73 -8.99 -1.40
N CYS A 17 1.88 -8.31 -0.26
CA CYS A 17 2.24 -6.89 -0.20
C CYS A 17 3.71 -6.74 0.15
N ALA A 18 4.46 -5.92 -0.59
CA ALA A 18 5.84 -5.59 -0.28
C ALA A 18 6.07 -4.08 -0.24
N GLN A 19 6.83 -3.62 0.75
CA GLN A 19 7.30 -2.22 0.82
C GLN A 19 8.68 -2.09 0.20
N MET A 20 8.88 -1.07 -0.63
CA MET A 20 10.18 -0.63 -1.11
C MET A 20 10.56 0.71 -0.49
N LEU A 21 11.85 0.81 -0.15
CA LEU A 21 12.46 2.03 0.37
C LEU A 21 12.91 2.99 -0.74
N ASP A 22 13.20 2.48 -1.94
CA ASP A 22 13.64 3.30 -3.06
C ASP A 22 13.13 2.70 -4.38
N ARG A 23 12.85 3.57 -5.37
CA ARG A 23 12.21 3.25 -6.64
C ARG A 23 13.09 2.44 -7.61
N ILE A 24 14.37 2.27 -7.26
CA ILE A 24 15.40 1.83 -8.20
C ILE A 24 15.18 0.40 -8.74
N ASN A 25 14.29 -0.41 -8.15
CA ASN A 25 14.00 -1.78 -8.63
C ASN A 25 12.49 -2.10 -8.87
N ASP A 26 11.63 -1.10 -9.12
CA ASP A 26 10.17 -1.28 -9.31
C ASP A 26 9.78 -2.36 -10.35
N ILE A 27 10.62 -2.56 -11.36
CA ILE A 27 10.38 -3.51 -12.46
C ILE A 27 10.53 -4.96 -12.00
N GLU A 28 11.39 -5.23 -11.01
CA GLU A 28 11.75 -6.59 -10.62
C GLU A 28 10.74 -7.24 -9.66
N LEU A 29 10.06 -6.47 -8.80
CA LEU A 29 9.04 -7.01 -7.89
C LEU A 29 7.71 -7.30 -8.60
N LYS A 30 7.30 -6.46 -9.56
CA LYS A 30 6.16 -6.79 -10.44
C LYS A 30 6.46 -8.04 -11.28
N ALA A 31 7.69 -8.19 -11.76
CA ALA A 31 8.12 -9.40 -12.46
C ALA A 31 8.18 -10.64 -11.54
N ALA A 32 8.29 -10.47 -10.22
CA ALA A 32 8.31 -11.54 -9.23
C ALA A 32 6.93 -12.03 -8.78
N GLY A 33 5.84 -11.43 -9.28
CA GLY A 33 4.47 -11.86 -8.98
C GLY A 33 3.83 -11.21 -7.73
N VAL A 34 4.43 -10.14 -7.19
CA VAL A 34 3.86 -9.44 -6.02
C VAL A 34 2.63 -8.62 -6.43
N ASP A 35 1.51 -8.81 -5.72
CA ASP A 35 0.24 -8.14 -6.00
C ASP A 35 0.31 -6.62 -5.75
N ASP A 36 0.81 -6.23 -4.57
CA ASP A 36 0.92 -4.83 -4.15
C ASP A 36 2.35 -4.44 -3.81
N VAL A 37 2.85 -3.40 -4.47
CA VAL A 37 4.14 -2.78 -4.17
C VAL A 37 3.92 -1.36 -3.66
N ILE A 38 4.32 -1.10 -2.41
CA ILE A 38 4.22 0.21 -1.78
C ILE A 38 5.60 0.87 -1.79
N VAL A 39 5.76 1.96 -2.53
CA VAL A 39 6.96 2.80 -2.51
C VAL A 39 6.77 3.89 -1.44
N ALA A 40 7.48 3.76 -0.33
CA ALA A 40 7.25 4.60 0.85
C ALA A 40 7.45 6.10 0.56
N ASP A 41 8.48 6.43 -0.22
CA ASP A 41 8.83 7.81 -0.59
C ASP A 41 7.76 8.46 -1.47
N GLU A 42 7.14 7.70 -2.37
CA GLU A 42 6.07 8.20 -3.24
C GLU A 42 4.81 8.55 -2.45
N ILE A 43 4.38 7.63 -1.58
CA ILE A 43 3.25 7.85 -0.68
C ILE A 43 3.51 9.06 0.21
N THR A 44 4.70 9.13 0.81
CA THR A 44 5.08 10.25 1.70
C THR A 44 5.10 11.58 0.92
N SER A 45 5.67 11.61 -0.28
CA SER A 45 5.70 12.78 -1.15
C SER A 45 4.30 13.29 -1.49
N HIS A 46 3.38 12.38 -1.84
CA HIS A 46 1.99 12.73 -2.13
C HIS A 46 1.25 13.27 -0.91
N ILE A 47 1.48 12.70 0.27
CA ILE A 47 0.91 13.19 1.52
C ILE A 47 1.42 14.60 1.80
N ILE A 48 2.73 14.84 1.75
CA ILE A 48 3.33 16.17 1.98
C ILE A 48 2.75 17.21 1.02
N ALA A 49 2.70 16.89 -0.28
CA ALA A 49 2.17 17.79 -1.29
C ALA A 49 0.68 18.13 -1.06
N THR A 50 -0.11 17.15 -0.62
CA THR A 50 -1.53 17.33 -0.32
C THR A 50 -1.72 18.17 0.95
N SER A 51 -0.91 17.93 1.98
CA SER A 51 -1.01 18.65 3.25
C SER A 51 -0.59 20.11 3.17
N ALA A 52 0.26 20.47 2.20
CA ALA A 52 0.55 21.86 1.88
C ALA A 52 -0.71 22.64 1.43
N ARG A 53 -1.71 21.96 0.87
CA ARG A 53 -2.99 22.56 0.43
C ARG A 53 -4.12 22.35 1.43
N ALA A 54 -4.12 21.24 2.14
CA ALA A 54 -5.16 20.85 3.09
C ALA A 54 -4.53 20.54 4.45
N GLN A 55 -4.42 21.56 5.30
CA GLN A 55 -3.92 21.38 6.67
C GLN A 55 -4.82 20.40 7.45
N GLY A 56 -4.21 19.51 8.24
CA GLY A 56 -4.91 18.45 8.97
C GLY A 56 -5.20 17.17 8.17
N SER A 57 -4.94 17.16 6.85
CA SER A 57 -5.13 15.96 6.00
C SER A 57 -4.28 14.75 6.43
N VAL A 58 -3.08 14.98 7.01
CA VAL A 58 -2.22 13.90 7.51
C VAL A 58 -2.90 13.15 8.66
N GLU A 59 -3.50 13.88 9.60
CA GLU A 59 -4.14 13.30 10.79
C GLU A 59 -5.33 12.44 10.39
N VAL A 60 -6.15 12.93 9.45
CA VAL A 60 -7.26 12.18 8.87
C VAL A 60 -6.78 10.90 8.20
N LEU A 61 -5.73 10.97 7.38
CA LEU A 61 -5.18 9.80 6.71
C LEU A 61 -4.57 8.81 7.70
N ALA A 62 -3.89 9.29 8.73
CA ALA A 62 -3.31 8.47 9.79
C ALA A 62 -4.39 7.73 10.58
N GLU A 63 -5.51 8.41 10.91
CA GLU A 63 -6.67 7.78 11.55
C GLU A 63 -7.23 6.65 10.68
N LEU A 64 -7.50 6.93 9.39
CA LEU A 64 -8.09 5.96 8.46
C LEU A 64 -7.22 4.71 8.22
N LEU A 65 -5.90 4.86 8.27
CA LEU A 65 -4.94 3.77 8.07
C LEU A 65 -4.61 3.02 9.37
N THR A 66 -4.96 3.56 10.54
CA THR A 66 -4.71 2.94 11.84
C THR A 66 -5.86 2.03 12.23
N VAL A 67 -5.59 0.73 12.28
CA VAL A 67 -6.59 -0.26 12.68
C VAL A 67 -7.03 -0.02 14.13
N GLN A 68 -8.34 -0.11 14.38
CA GLN A 68 -9.00 0.05 15.69
C GLN A 68 -9.14 1.48 16.27
N VAL A 69 -8.85 2.53 15.50
CA VAL A 69 -9.10 3.92 15.93
C VAL A 69 -10.02 4.62 14.94
N GLY A 70 -11.09 5.24 15.44
CA GLY A 70 -11.93 6.14 14.63
C GLY A 70 -12.54 5.50 13.37
N ASN A 71 -12.44 6.22 12.26
CA ASN A 71 -12.94 5.81 10.94
C ASN A 71 -12.03 4.77 10.27
N GLN A 72 -12.61 3.83 9.52
CA GLN A 72 -11.85 2.74 8.88
C GLN A 72 -12.27 2.54 7.43
N ILE A 73 -11.37 1.95 6.65
CA ILE A 73 -11.61 1.60 5.25
C ILE A 73 -12.24 0.21 5.17
N TYR A 74 -13.45 0.13 4.61
CA TYR A 74 -14.16 -1.13 4.42
C TYR A 74 -14.43 -1.39 2.94
N LYS A 75 -14.21 -2.63 2.51
CA LYS A 75 -14.70 -3.13 1.22
C LYS A 75 -16.09 -3.73 1.45
N VAL A 76 -17.12 -3.10 0.89
CA VAL A 76 -18.51 -3.57 1.00
C VAL A 76 -19.08 -3.92 -0.38
N PRO A 77 -19.93 -4.95 -0.50
CA PRO A 77 -20.60 -5.27 -1.76
C PRO A 77 -21.64 -4.20 -2.10
N VAL A 78 -21.77 -3.88 -3.39
CA VAL A 78 -22.82 -2.97 -3.87
C VAL A 78 -24.17 -3.71 -3.86
N PRO A 79 -25.24 -3.10 -3.33
CA PRO A 79 -26.55 -3.73 -3.33
C PRO A 79 -27.03 -4.06 -4.76
N PRO A 80 -27.79 -5.15 -4.95
CA PRO A 80 -28.45 -5.41 -6.22
C PRO A 80 -29.46 -4.30 -6.53
N SER A 81 -29.55 -3.92 -7.81
CA SER A 81 -30.48 -2.93 -8.35
C SER A 81 -31.94 -3.36 -8.27
#